data_AF-A0A4R0G3N4-F1
#
_entry.id   AF-A0A4R0G3N4-F1
#
_cell.length_a   1.000
_cell.length_b   1.000
_cell.length_c   1.000
_cell.angle_alpha   90.00
_cell.angle_beta   90.00
_cell.angle_gamma   90.00
#
_symmetry.space_group_name_H-M   'P 1'
#
loop_
_entity.id
_entity.type
_entity.pdbx_description
1 polymer ?
#
loop_
_entity_poly.entity_id
_entity_poly.type
_entity_poly.pdbx_seq_one_letter_code
_entity_poly.pdbx_strand_id
1 'polypeptide(L)' 'MVDLATAARAVGLGRTKAYELARRKAFPCPVLRIGTSYRVRTADLLRLAGIERPQDADGLSDPDGQATTATT' A
#
# COMPACT_ATOMS: atom_id res chain seq x y z
N MET A 1 -1.72 2.35 -7.10
CA MET A 1 -3.12 2.75 -6.86
C MET A 1 -3.93 1.48 -6.62
N VAL A 2 -4.74 1.42 -5.56
CA VAL A 2 -5.57 0.25 -5.24
C VAL A 2 -7.06 0.63 -5.30
N ASP A 3 -7.90 -0.34 -5.67
CA ASP A 3 -9.35 -0.18 -5.69
C ASP A 3 -9.92 -0.13 -4.26
N LEU A 4 -11.09 0.51 -4.10
CA LEU A 4 -11.78 0.57 -2.83
C LEU A 4 -12.06 -0.81 -2.22
N ALA A 5 -12.40 -1.81 -3.04
CA ALA A 5 -12.65 -3.17 -2.55
C ALA A 5 -11.36 -3.83 -2.01
N THR A 6 -10.22 -3.59 -2.66
CA THR A 6 -8.91 -4.05 -2.18
C THR A 6 -8.53 -3.33 -0.89
N ALA A 7 -8.79 -2.02 -0.80
CA ALA A 7 -8.56 -1.24 0.39
C ALA A 7 -9.40 -1.73 1.58
N ALA A 8 -10.70 -1.97 1.34
CA ALA A 8 -11.63 -2.52 2.32
C ALA A 8 -11.11 -3.83 2.93
N ARG A 9 -10.65 -4.74 2.09
CA ARG A 9 -10.10 -6.02 2.53
C ARG A 9 -8.84 -5.86 3.37
N ALA A 10 -7.99 -4.89 3.04
CA ALA A 10 -6.76 -4.61 3.78
C ALA A 10 -7.02 -4.05 5.19
N VAL A 11 -8.10 -3.29 5.40
CA VAL A 11 -8.51 -2.80 6.74
C VAL A 11 -9.53 -3.68 7.44
N GLY A 12 -9.88 -4.85 6.87
CA GLY A 12 -10.88 -5.76 7.45
C GLY A 12 -12.33 -5.27 7.36
N LEU A 13 -12.63 -4.29 6.51
CA LEU A 13 -13.99 -3.83 6.23
C LEU A 13 -14.62 -4.63 5.08
N GLY A 14 -15.87 -5.04 5.27
CA GLY A 14 -16.66 -5.64 4.19
C GLY A 14 -16.93 -4.65 3.05
N ARG A 15 -17.14 -5.17 1.84
CA ARG A 15 -17.39 -4.37 0.61
C ARG A 15 -18.48 -3.32 0.84
N THR A 16 -19.60 -3.70 1.43
CA THR A 16 -20.75 -2.80 1.67
C THR A 16 -20.39 -1.62 2.58
N LYS A 17 -19.80 -1.90 3.76
CA LYS A 17 -19.36 -0.87 4.72
C LYS A 17 -18.32 0.06 4.10
N ALA A 18 -17.42 -0.48 3.29
CA ALA A 18 -16.41 0.33 2.62
C ALA A 18 -17.00 1.30 1.59
N TYR A 19 -17.97 0.86 0.78
CA TYR A 19 -18.67 1.75 -0.15
C TYR A 19 -19.49 2.83 0.56
N GLU A 20 -20.17 2.50 1.66
CA GLU A 20 -20.88 3.51 2.46
C GLU A 20 -19.93 4.56 3.05
N LEU A 21 -18.83 4.12 3.66
CA LEU A 21 -17.83 5.01 4.24
C LEU A 21 -17.11 5.84 3.19
N ALA A 22 -16.79 5.27 2.03
CA ALA A 22 -16.20 6.00 0.90
C ALA A 22 -17.15 7.07 0.36
N ARG A 23 -18.46 6.77 0.25
CA ARG A 23 -19.48 7.74 -0.18
C ARG A 23 -19.62 8.87 0.84
N ARG A 24 -19.46 8.59 2.13
CA ARG A 24 -19.46 9.56 3.23
C ARG A 24 -18.12 10.26 3.44
N LYS A 25 -17.07 9.92 2.67
CA LYS A 25 -15.67 10.35 2.90
C LYS A 25 -15.18 10.09 4.34
N ALA A 26 -15.79 9.13 5.03
CA ALA A 26 -15.46 8.72 6.38
C ALA A 26 -14.62 7.43 6.39
N PHE A 27 -14.14 7.01 5.21
CA PHE A 27 -13.23 5.89 5.11
C PHE A 27 -11.91 6.28 5.79
N PRO A 28 -11.33 5.41 6.63
CA PRO A 28 -10.13 5.73 7.39
C PRO A 28 -8.88 5.89 6.51
N CYS A 29 -9.00 5.60 5.20
CA CYS A 29 -8.00 5.92 4.19
C CYS A 29 -8.52 6.99 3.22
N PRO A 30 -7.67 7.94 2.80
CA PRO A 30 -8.02 8.96 1.81
C PRO A 30 -8.29 8.32 0.45
N VAL A 31 -9.56 8.38 0.07
CA VAL A 31 -10.07 7.91 -1.21
C VAL A 31 -10.06 9.07 -2.20
N LEU A 32 -9.33 8.90 -3.30
CA LEU A 32 -9.32 9.85 -4.40
C LEU A 32 -10.38 9.42 -5.43
N ARG A 33 -11.35 10.29 -5.68
CA ARG A 33 -12.35 10.06 -6.71
C ARG A 33 -11.81 10.55 -8.05
N ILE A 34 -11.56 9.64 -8.97
CA ILE A 34 -11.14 9.96 -10.34
C ILE A 34 -12.33 9.65 -11.26
N GLY A 35 -13.06 10.70 -11.63
CA GLY A 35 -14.30 10.60 -12.40
C GLY A 35 -15.39 9.80 -11.66
N THR A 36 -15.73 8.63 -12.18
CA THR A 36 -16.68 7.67 -11.61
C THR A 36 -16.02 6.56 -10.78
N SER A 37 -14.69 6.47 -10.79
CA SER A 37 -13.95 5.44 -10.06
C SER A 37 -13.37 5.98 -8.76
N TYR A 38 -13.37 5.13 -7.72
CA TYR A 38 -12.72 5.41 -6.45
C TYR A 38 -11.36 4.72 -6.42
N ARG A 39 -10.29 5.49 -6.16
CA ARG A 39 -8.94 4.96 -6.01
C ARG A 39 -8.37 5.34 -4.67
N VAL A 40 -7.76 4.39 -3.99
CA VAL A 40 -7.11 4.60 -2.69
C VAL A 40 -5.60 4.59 -2.90
N ARG A 41 -4.89 5.52 -2.26
CA ARG A 41 -3.43 5.52 -2.23
C ARG A 41 -2.97 4.41 -1.28
N THR A 42 -2.26 3.43 -1.83
CA THR A 42 -1.71 2.31 -1.05
C THR A 42 -0.83 2.81 0.10
N ALA A 43 -0.03 3.86 -0.13
CA ALA A 43 0.84 4.50 0.87
C ALA A 43 0.10 4.90 2.15
N ASP A 44 -1.14 5.38 2.01
CA ASP A 44 -1.94 5.86 3.13
C ASP A 44 -2.58 4.71 3.92
N LEU A 45 -3.00 3.67 3.20
CA LEU A 45 -3.43 2.39 3.76
C LEU A 45 -2.36 1.76 4.65
N LEU A 46 -1.11 1.81 4.19
CA LEU A 46 0.06 1.30 4.89
C LEU A 46 0.39 2.14 6.12
N ARG A 47 0.31 3.47 5.99
CA ARG A 47 0.49 4.41 7.09
C ARG A 47 -0.53 4.19 8.20
N LEU A 48 -1.79 3.95 7.84
CA LEU A 48 -2.86 3.62 8.81
C LEU A 48 -2.64 2.25 9.46
N ALA A 49 -2.14 1.27 8.70
CA ALA A 49 -1.81 -0.05 9.22
C ALA A 49 -0.57 -0.06 10.14
N GLY A 50 0.15 1.06 10.28
CA GLY A 50 1.42 1.12 11.01
C GLY A 50 2.55 0.34 10.33
N ILE A 51 2.34 -0.07 9.07
CA ILE A 51 3.31 -0.80 8.28
C ILE A 51 3.94 0.24 7.35
N GLU A 52 5.08 0.81 7.73
CA GLU A 52 5.93 1.53 6.79
C GLU A 52 6.38 0.52 5.74
N ARG A 53 5.74 0.52 4.57
CA ARG A 53 6.29 -0.25 3.45
C ARG A 53 7.57 0.49 3.06
N PRO A 54 8.72 -0.19 3.04
CA PRO A 54 9.91 0.40 2.47
C PRO A 54 9.51 0.83 1.06
N GLN A 55 9.69 2.11 0.77
CA GLN A 55 9.43 2.69 -0.55
C GLN A 55 10.59 2.37 -1.51
N ASP A 56 11.40 1.40 -1.12
CA ASP A 56 12.59 0.91 -1.76
C ASP A 56 12.29 -0.49 -2.29
N ALA A 57 11.64 -0.52 -3.44
CA ALA A 57 12.15 -1.37 -4.49
C ALA A 57 12.93 -0.45 -5.44
N ASP A 58 13.87 0.34 -4.90
CA ASP A 58 14.98 0.91 -5.65
C ASP A 58 16.03 -0.21 -5.62
N GLY A 59 15.92 -1.15 -6.54
CA GLY A 59 16.92 -1.14 -7.59
C GLY A 59 18.04 -2.09 -7.20
N LEU A 60 18.14 -3.18 -7.95
CA LEU A 60 19.42 -3.64 -8.49
C LEU A 60 20.67 -3.17 -7.72
N SER A 61 21.12 -4.00 -6.78
CA SER A 61 22.53 -4.11 -6.43
C SER A 61 22.80 -5.59 -6.15
N ASP A 62 22.64 -6.39 -7.19
CA ASP A 62 23.69 -7.38 -7.47
C ASP A 62 24.85 -6.60 -8.09
N PRO A 63 25.96 -6.37 -7.36
CA PRO A 63 27.27 -6.44 -7.96
C PRO A 63 27.83 -7.81 -7.67
N ASP A 64 28.04 -8.57 -8.74
CA ASP A 64 29.01 -9.65 -8.77
C ASP A 64 30.37 -9.19 -8.19
N GLY A 65 30.94 -10.01 -7.30
CA GLY A 65 32.37 -10.14 -7.07
C GLY A 65 33.12 -9.08 -6.24
N GLN A 66 33.54 -9.43 -5.02
CA GLN A 66 34.91 -9.96 -4.78
C GLN A 66 35.35 -9.93 -3.28
N ALA A 67 35.96 -11.07 -2.90
CA ALA A 67 37.12 -11.24 -2.00
C ALA A 67 37.01 -10.95 -0.48
N THR A 68 37.15 -12.03 0.32
CA THR A 68 37.74 -12.13 1.69
C THR A 68 37.18 -13.43 2.32
N THR A 69 37.91 -14.46 2.73
CA THR A 69 39.28 -14.61 3.22
C THR A 69 39.75 -16.07 3.06
N ALA A 70 40.94 -16.26 2.49
CA ALA A 70 41.79 -17.38 2.85
C ALA A 70 42.44 -17.05 4.21
N THR A 71 42.24 -17.86 5.24
CA THR A 71 43.09 -17.87 6.44
C THR A 71 42.96 -19.23 7.12
N THR A 72 44.07 -19.97 7.05
CA THR A 72 44.60 -20.95 8.01
C THR A 72 43.82 -22.25 8.25
#